data_AF-A0A517R6L2-F1
#
_entry.id   AF-A0A517R6L2-F1
#
_cell.length_a   1.000
_cell.length_b   1.000
_cell.length_c   1.000
_cell.angle_alpha   90.00
_cell.angle_beta   90.00
_cell.angle_gamma   90.00
#
_symmetry.space_group_name_H-M   'P 1'
#
loop_
_entity.id
_entity.type
_entity.pdbx_description
1 polymer ?
#
loop_
_entity_poly.entity_id
_entity_poly.type
_entity_poly.pdbx_seq_one_letter_code
_entity_poly.pdbx_strand_id
1 'polypeptide(L)'
;MNRKSQRPVDYLRLFPWLRLFRAFGLALDPKKMFLGGVSLLLIVLGHWGIGALLLTPAQQGSDSLRDLTGASQFLEQPRTAFPISGVNHGVVRMLRGGRTSEISGPQTLRLAFPYLSLLKPAAVAALPGQTGRQRTAAILGLCWSVLIWTLFGSILCRMTALEFAAGGGVGIFSGSGFGLRKWFANISAIILPISGLVLAALFCAAIGLLARIPAAGPWIAAVLYGLAMLAGGFSLLILYGLLPGWPLMVATISVEGSDAFDGFSRTYSYLLARPWLAIWCVLVALLFGIISLTVVELAGSALLWVTDRFVLVGGGSAAEPLLTRHEPFYQATDGSPTTSHPAAGFWSGLVQFFVAGYGVAYFWSAATLIYFILRRSDDGTYFDEVFVEDEPEDEGLPLSGIAATDVAMPERSHHPTVERPDDSNV
;
A
#
# COMPACT_ATOMS: atom_id res chain seq x y z
N MET A 1 -5.60 -50.90 -22.44
CA MET A 1 -5.14 -50.39 -21.13
C MET A 1 -5.01 -48.87 -21.25
N ASN A 2 -6.00 -48.14 -20.74
CA ASN A 2 -6.21 -46.73 -21.04
C ASN A 2 -5.26 -45.85 -20.20
N ARG A 3 -4.18 -45.33 -20.79
CA ARG A 3 -3.34 -44.30 -20.16
C ARG A 3 -4.16 -43.02 -20.04
N LYS A 4 -4.90 -42.86 -18.94
CA LYS A 4 -5.44 -41.57 -18.53
C LYS A 4 -4.29 -40.56 -18.54
N SER A 5 -4.32 -39.61 -19.46
CA SER A 5 -3.38 -38.50 -19.48
C SER A 5 -3.54 -37.72 -18.16
N GLN A 6 -2.65 -37.96 -17.21
CA GLN A 6 -2.56 -37.14 -16.01
C GLN A 6 -1.99 -35.78 -16.46
N ARG A 7 -2.86 -34.88 -16.92
CA ARG A 7 -2.49 -33.47 -17.07
C ARG A 7 -2.08 -32.99 -15.67
N PRO A 8 -0.89 -32.36 -15.52
CA PRO A 8 -0.45 -31.86 -14.23
C PRO A 8 -1.53 -30.94 -13.66
N VAL A 9 -1.87 -31.13 -12.39
CA VAL A 9 -2.87 -30.30 -11.70
C VAL A 9 -2.32 -28.89 -11.62
N ASP A 10 -2.96 -27.95 -12.30
CA ASP A 10 -2.61 -26.54 -12.20
C ASP A 10 -3.13 -25.96 -10.88
N TYR A 11 -2.28 -26.02 -9.84
CA TYR A 11 -2.60 -25.49 -8.52
C TYR A 11 -2.91 -23.99 -8.53
N LEU A 12 -2.38 -23.21 -9.47
CA LEU A 12 -2.67 -21.77 -9.57
C LEU A 12 -4.07 -21.50 -10.11
N ARG A 13 -4.65 -22.46 -10.83
CA ARG A 13 -6.05 -22.43 -11.26
C ARG A 13 -7.00 -22.84 -10.14
N LEU A 14 -6.61 -23.82 -9.31
CA LEU A 14 -7.41 -24.29 -8.18
C LEU A 14 -7.37 -23.34 -6.98
N PHE A 15 -6.20 -22.76 -6.70
CA PHE A 15 -5.96 -21.87 -5.57
C PHE A 15 -5.36 -20.54 -6.05
N PRO A 16 -6.19 -19.61 -6.58
CA PRO A 16 -5.71 -18.34 -7.10
C PRO A 16 -4.91 -17.51 -6.10
N TRP A 17 -5.20 -17.65 -4.81
CA TRP A 17 -4.51 -16.95 -3.72
C TRP A 17 -3.01 -17.30 -3.62
N LEU A 18 -2.56 -18.44 -4.16
CA LEU A 18 -1.13 -18.79 -4.23
C LEU A 18 -0.32 -17.75 -5.04
N ARG A 19 -0.98 -16.97 -5.91
CA ARG A 19 -0.34 -15.89 -6.67
C ARG A 19 0.15 -14.77 -5.74
N LEU A 20 -0.40 -14.61 -4.54
CA LEU A 20 0.05 -13.61 -3.56
C LEU A 20 1.51 -13.78 -3.17
N PHE A 21 2.06 -15.01 -3.24
CA PHE A 21 3.49 -15.23 -2.99
C PHE A 21 4.40 -14.50 -3.98
N ARG A 22 3.89 -14.17 -5.18
CA ARG A 22 4.63 -13.35 -6.16
C ARG A 22 4.80 -11.90 -5.72
N ALA A 23 4.01 -11.40 -4.77
CA ALA A 23 4.16 -10.04 -4.23
C ALA A 23 5.57 -9.79 -3.69
N PHE A 24 6.24 -10.81 -3.13
CA PHE A 24 7.63 -10.70 -2.68
C PHE A 24 8.58 -10.31 -3.82
N GLY A 25 8.56 -11.08 -4.91
CA GLY A 25 9.43 -10.82 -6.07
C GLY A 25 9.09 -9.49 -6.74
N LEU A 26 7.80 -9.19 -6.88
CA LEU A 26 7.33 -7.92 -7.46
C LEU A 26 7.77 -6.71 -6.61
N ALA A 27 7.78 -6.83 -5.29
CA ALA A 27 8.16 -5.76 -4.38
C ALA A 27 9.68 -5.56 -4.25
N LEU A 28 10.49 -6.58 -4.59
CA LEU A 28 11.96 -6.51 -4.61
C LEU A 28 12.55 -5.74 -5.78
N ASP A 29 11.73 -5.25 -6.73
CA ASP A 29 12.19 -4.34 -7.77
C ASP A 29 12.78 -3.06 -7.12
N PRO A 30 14.07 -2.75 -7.33
CA PRO A 30 14.72 -1.58 -6.76
C PRO A 30 14.00 -0.28 -7.07
N LYS A 31 13.33 -0.18 -8.23
CA LYS A 31 12.56 0.99 -8.63
C LYS A 31 11.36 1.21 -7.70
N LYS A 32 10.66 0.14 -7.35
CA LYS A 32 9.49 0.19 -6.45
C LYS A 32 9.91 0.41 -5.01
N MET A 33 11.01 -0.22 -4.57
CA MET A 33 11.59 0.03 -3.26
C MET A 33 12.01 1.50 -3.12
N PHE A 34 12.63 2.08 -4.15
CA PHE A 34 12.99 3.50 -4.17
C PHE A 34 11.76 4.40 -4.07
N LEU A 35 10.75 4.18 -4.91
CA LEU A 35 9.48 4.95 -4.87
C LEU A 35 8.76 4.81 -3.53
N GLY A 36 8.74 3.59 -2.96
CA GLY A 36 8.23 3.33 -1.62
C GLY A 36 8.97 4.13 -0.55
N GLY A 37 10.30 4.14 -0.59
CA GLY A 37 11.12 4.95 0.32
C GLY A 37 10.87 6.45 0.16
N VAL A 38 10.77 6.96 -1.07
CA VAL A 38 10.44 8.38 -1.34
C VAL A 38 9.08 8.74 -0.74
N SER A 39 8.07 7.88 -0.93
CA SER A 39 6.74 8.11 -0.38
C SER A 39 6.75 8.19 1.15
N LEU A 40 7.53 7.33 1.82
CA LEU A 40 7.71 7.37 3.28
C LEU A 40 8.37 8.68 3.72
N LEU A 41 9.44 9.10 3.05
CA LEU A 41 10.12 10.37 3.36
C LEU A 41 9.14 11.55 3.23
N LEU A 42 8.36 11.61 2.14
CA LEU A 42 7.39 12.68 1.94
C LEU A 42 6.30 12.68 3.00
N ILE A 43 5.82 11.51 3.44
CA ILE A 43 4.86 11.42 4.56
C ILE A 43 5.49 11.95 5.84
N VAL A 44 6.66 11.44 6.22
CA VAL A 44 7.33 11.84 7.47
C VAL A 44 7.63 13.33 7.47
N LEU A 45 8.19 13.87 6.39
CA LEU A 45 8.52 15.29 6.26
C LEU A 45 7.27 16.17 6.29
N GLY A 46 6.18 15.77 5.63
CA GLY A 46 4.95 16.55 5.63
C GLY A 46 4.28 16.58 7.00
N HIS A 47 4.18 15.45 7.69
CA HIS A 47 3.65 15.41 9.06
C HIS A 47 4.53 16.19 10.04
N TRP A 48 5.85 16.06 9.92
CA TRP A 48 6.79 16.86 10.70
C TRP A 48 6.60 18.37 10.45
N GLY A 49 6.52 18.79 9.19
CA GLY A 49 6.33 20.19 8.82
C GLY A 49 5.01 20.78 9.32
N ILE A 50 3.91 20.01 9.22
CA ILE A 50 2.60 20.41 9.75
C ILE A 50 2.65 20.53 11.28
N GLY A 51 3.31 19.57 11.94
CA GLY A 51 3.54 19.61 13.38
C GLY A 51 4.37 20.82 13.81
N ALA A 52 5.45 21.12 13.08
CA ALA A 52 6.33 22.27 13.30
C ALA A 52 5.59 23.61 13.19
N LEU A 53 4.66 23.71 12.25
CA LEU A 53 3.93 24.95 12.00
C LEU A 53 2.80 25.21 13.02
N LEU A 54 2.07 24.16 13.44
CA LEU A 54 0.80 24.32 14.15
C LEU A 54 0.85 23.93 15.64
N LEU A 55 1.81 23.11 16.05
CA LEU A 55 1.84 22.51 17.38
C LEU A 55 2.97 23.08 18.23
N THR A 56 2.73 23.19 19.54
CA THR A 56 3.77 23.62 20.47
C THR A 56 4.77 22.48 20.76
N PRO A 57 6.01 22.77 21.19
CA PRO A 57 7.00 21.74 21.52
C PRO A 57 6.50 20.72 22.58
N ALA A 58 5.69 21.17 23.54
CA ALA A 58 5.05 20.29 24.53
C ALA A 58 3.99 19.35 23.90
N GLN A 59 3.29 19.80 22.86
CA GLN A 59 2.34 18.97 22.11
C GLN A 59 3.05 18.03 21.14
N GLN A 60 4.13 18.48 20.49
CA GLN A 60 5.00 17.64 19.64
C GLN A 60 5.71 16.54 20.45
N GLY A 61 6.14 16.86 21.67
CA GLY A 61 6.85 15.96 22.58
C GLY A 61 5.97 14.99 23.34
N SER A 62 4.65 15.19 23.38
CA SER A 62 3.74 14.16 23.88
C SER A 62 3.76 12.96 22.91
N ASP A 63 4.14 11.79 23.41
CA ASP A 63 4.41 10.54 22.67
C ASP A 63 3.35 10.19 21.60
N SER A 64 2.15 10.73 21.73
CA SER A 64 1.09 10.67 20.72
C SER A 64 1.57 11.06 19.31
N LEU A 65 2.20 12.22 19.06
CA LEU A 65 2.60 12.65 17.69
C LEU A 65 3.83 11.92 17.12
N ARG A 66 4.75 11.50 17.99
CA ARG A 66 5.87 10.62 17.62
C ARG A 66 5.35 9.24 17.17
N ASP A 67 4.33 8.72 17.85
CA ASP A 67 3.57 7.56 17.38
C ASP A 67 2.69 7.86 16.16
N LEU A 68 2.16 9.09 15.99
CA LEU A 68 1.28 9.44 14.84
C LEU A 68 1.96 9.28 13.49
N THR A 69 3.27 9.52 13.41
CA THR A 69 4.04 9.39 12.17
C THR A 69 4.62 8.00 11.95
N GLY A 70 4.57 7.10 12.94
CA GLY A 70 5.28 5.81 12.94
C GLY A 70 6.79 5.92 12.66
N ALA A 71 7.33 7.14 12.52
CA ALA A 71 8.66 7.39 12.00
C ALA A 71 9.72 6.86 12.97
N SER A 72 9.48 6.94 14.28
CA SER A 72 10.29 6.26 15.29
C SER A 72 10.36 4.76 15.00
N GLN A 73 9.22 4.08 14.81
CA GLN A 73 9.21 2.63 14.57
C GLN A 73 9.82 2.20 13.22
N PHE A 74 9.92 3.08 12.23
CA PHE A 74 10.56 2.81 10.94
C PHE A 74 12.06 3.14 10.92
N LEU A 75 12.45 4.23 11.60
CA LEU A 75 13.84 4.72 11.67
C LEU A 75 14.61 4.09 12.85
N GLU A 76 13.93 3.71 13.93
CA GLU A 76 14.43 2.81 14.96
C GLU A 76 14.43 1.40 14.37
N GLN A 77 15.40 1.11 13.52
CA GLN A 77 15.88 -0.26 13.43
C GLN A 77 16.60 -0.54 14.75
N PRO A 78 16.13 -1.48 15.59
CA PRO A 78 17.06 -2.12 16.49
C PRO A 78 18.04 -2.85 15.59
N ARG A 79 19.22 -2.27 15.33
CA ARG A 79 20.39 -3.07 15.00
C ARG A 79 20.64 -3.95 16.22
N THR A 80 19.86 -5.01 16.41
CA THR A 80 20.31 -6.12 17.22
C THR A 80 21.55 -6.59 16.48
N ALA A 81 22.70 -6.28 17.04
CA ALA A 81 24.00 -6.75 16.58
C ALA A 81 23.82 -8.19 16.08
N PHE A 82 24.24 -8.49 14.86
CA PHE A 82 24.29 -9.88 14.40
C PHE A 82 25.13 -10.62 15.45
N PRO A 83 24.50 -11.49 16.25
CA PRO A 83 25.12 -11.89 17.48
C PRO A 83 25.78 -13.21 17.13
N ILE A 84 27.07 -13.22 16.82
CA ILE A 84 27.79 -14.51 16.77
C ILE A 84 27.69 -15.21 18.15
N SER A 85 27.51 -14.45 19.23
CA SER A 85 27.12 -14.92 20.57
C SER A 85 25.61 -15.19 20.75
N GLY A 86 24.78 -15.02 19.72
CA GLY A 86 23.31 -15.10 19.78
C GLY A 86 22.64 -15.71 18.53
N VAL A 87 23.39 -16.37 17.65
CA VAL A 87 22.85 -17.38 16.73
C VAL A 87 22.06 -18.42 17.55
N ASN A 88 22.52 -18.68 18.78
CA ASN A 88 21.76 -19.41 19.79
C ASN A 88 20.44 -18.70 20.13
N HIS A 89 20.39 -17.40 20.41
CA HIS A 89 19.14 -16.75 20.84
C HIS A 89 18.07 -16.61 19.76
N GLY A 90 18.40 -16.36 18.48
CA GLY A 90 17.38 -16.23 17.43
C GLY A 90 16.68 -17.56 17.13
N VAL A 91 17.47 -18.61 16.90
CA VAL A 91 16.97 -19.97 16.59
C VAL A 91 16.42 -20.65 17.85
N VAL A 92 17.04 -20.48 19.03
CA VAL A 92 16.49 -20.99 20.30
C VAL A 92 15.25 -20.20 20.74
N ARG A 93 15.10 -18.90 20.47
CA ARG A 93 13.85 -18.16 20.77
C ARG A 93 12.69 -18.62 19.88
N MET A 94 12.99 -19.02 18.63
CA MET A 94 12.04 -19.62 17.70
C MET A 94 11.68 -21.07 18.11
N LEU A 95 12.64 -21.83 18.65
CA LEU A 95 12.44 -23.21 19.13
C LEU A 95 11.89 -23.32 20.57
N ARG A 96 12.06 -22.28 21.42
CA ARG A 96 11.71 -22.30 22.86
C ARG A 96 10.42 -21.52 23.18
N GLY A 97 9.61 -21.19 22.17
CA GLY A 97 8.29 -20.59 22.36
C GLY A 97 8.33 -19.16 22.89
N GLY A 98 9.15 -18.28 22.30
CA GLY A 98 9.03 -16.84 22.55
C GLY A 98 7.62 -16.34 22.27
N ARG A 99 7.06 -15.50 23.15
CA ARG A 99 5.71 -14.92 23.00
C ARG A 99 5.60 -14.26 21.62
N THR A 100 4.72 -14.80 20.79
CA THR A 100 4.47 -14.40 19.39
C THR A 100 4.19 -12.91 19.22
N SER A 101 3.68 -12.24 20.27
CA SER A 101 3.35 -10.81 20.27
C SER A 101 4.54 -9.85 20.12
N GLU A 102 5.75 -10.24 20.53
CA GLU A 102 6.92 -9.34 20.50
C GLU A 102 7.63 -9.35 19.13
N ILE A 103 7.49 -10.43 18.35
CA ILE A 103 8.17 -10.61 17.05
C ILE A 103 7.32 -10.01 15.91
N SER A 104 6.00 -10.19 15.95
CA SER A 104 5.10 -9.70 14.90
C SER A 104 4.67 -8.25 15.07
N GLY A 105 4.73 -7.69 16.29
CA GLY A 105 4.28 -6.33 16.61
C GLY A 105 4.87 -5.24 15.71
N PRO A 106 6.20 -5.05 15.67
CA PRO A 106 6.81 -3.97 14.90
C PRO A 106 6.64 -4.14 13.38
N GLN A 107 6.71 -5.38 12.87
CA GLN A 107 6.60 -5.66 11.43
C GLN A 107 5.17 -5.50 10.91
N THR A 108 4.17 -5.92 11.70
CA THR A 108 2.77 -5.72 11.34
C THR A 108 2.45 -4.24 11.26
N LEU A 109 2.97 -3.43 12.19
CA LEU A 109 2.81 -1.98 12.18
C LEU A 109 3.49 -1.34 10.95
N ARG A 110 4.66 -1.85 10.53
CA ARG A 110 5.36 -1.39 9.32
C ARG A 110 4.58 -1.72 8.04
N LEU A 111 4.07 -2.94 7.90
CA LEU A 111 3.24 -3.29 6.73
C LEU A 111 1.90 -2.55 6.72
N ALA A 112 1.32 -2.30 7.89
CA ALA A 112 0.09 -1.53 8.05
C ALA A 112 0.32 0.00 8.02
N PHE A 113 1.53 0.49 7.76
CA PHE A 113 1.82 1.92 7.83
C PHE A 113 0.97 2.81 6.92
N PRO A 114 0.68 2.42 5.66
CA PRO A 114 -0.25 3.18 4.84
C PRO A 114 -1.61 3.37 5.50
N TYR A 115 -2.12 2.34 6.20
CA TYR A 115 -3.31 2.47 7.04
C TYR A 115 -3.11 3.39 8.23
N LEU A 116 -2.05 3.18 9.02
CA LEU A 116 -1.83 3.92 10.25
C LEU A 116 -1.68 5.43 9.99
N SER A 117 -0.96 5.80 8.93
CA SER A 117 -0.78 7.20 8.54
C SER A 117 -2.09 7.92 8.14
N LEU A 118 -3.15 7.18 7.79
CA LEU A 118 -4.49 7.71 7.54
C LEU A 118 -5.37 7.66 8.80
N LEU A 119 -5.41 6.51 9.48
CA LEU A 119 -6.31 6.27 10.61
C LEU A 119 -5.96 7.11 11.84
N LYS A 120 -4.67 7.28 12.11
CA LYS A 120 -4.19 8.03 13.28
C LYS A 120 -4.61 9.50 13.26
N PRO A 121 -4.32 10.30 12.21
CA PRO A 121 -4.81 11.68 12.13
C PRO A 121 -6.34 11.76 12.06
N ALA A 122 -7.01 10.81 11.39
CA ALA A 122 -8.48 10.78 11.38
C ALA A 122 -9.08 10.59 12.78
N ALA A 123 -8.50 9.69 13.59
CA ALA A 123 -8.91 9.47 14.98
C ALA A 123 -8.67 10.73 15.83
N VAL A 124 -7.51 11.38 15.71
CA VAL A 124 -7.21 12.62 16.43
C VAL A 124 -8.21 13.73 16.06
N ALA A 125 -8.57 13.85 14.78
CA ALA A 125 -9.56 14.85 14.34
C ALA A 125 -10.96 14.57 14.91
N ALA A 126 -11.33 13.30 15.06
CA ALA A 126 -12.66 12.89 15.55
C ALA A 126 -12.82 12.95 17.08
N LEU A 127 -11.74 12.82 17.86
CA LEU A 127 -11.82 12.77 19.32
C LEU A 127 -12.29 14.10 19.95
N PRO A 128 -13.15 14.05 20.99
CA PRO A 128 -13.52 15.22 21.78
C PRO A 128 -12.31 15.72 22.60
N GLY A 129 -12.29 17.00 22.96
CA GLY A 129 -11.28 17.58 23.86
C GLY A 129 -9.98 18.07 23.22
N GLN A 130 -9.82 17.91 21.90
CA GLN A 130 -8.65 18.42 21.20
C GLN A 130 -8.68 19.93 21.01
N THR A 131 -7.52 20.57 21.15
CA THR A 131 -7.35 22.00 20.86
C THR A 131 -7.60 22.27 19.38
N GLY A 132 -8.14 23.43 19.01
CA GLY A 132 -8.40 23.78 17.60
C GLY A 132 -7.18 23.58 16.68
N ARG A 133 -5.98 23.97 17.15
CA ARG A 133 -4.71 23.74 16.42
C ARG A 133 -4.39 22.26 16.20
N GLN A 134 -4.62 21.40 17.20
CA GLN A 134 -4.37 19.95 17.10
C GLN A 134 -5.31 19.31 16.08
N ARG A 135 -6.59 19.71 16.07
CA ARG A 135 -7.55 19.24 15.05
C ARG A 135 -7.15 19.68 13.65
N THR A 136 -6.77 20.94 13.47
CA THR A 136 -6.31 21.45 12.16
C THR A 136 -5.06 20.70 11.69
N ALA A 137 -4.07 20.48 12.55
CA ALA A 137 -2.88 19.70 12.21
C ALA A 137 -3.23 18.26 11.80
N ALA A 138 -4.15 17.61 12.52
CA ALA A 138 -4.61 16.27 12.20
C ALA A 138 -5.33 16.21 10.85
N ILE A 139 -6.23 17.15 10.55
CA ILE A 139 -6.93 17.21 9.27
C ILE A 139 -5.94 17.43 8.12
N LEU A 140 -4.99 18.36 8.28
CA LEU A 140 -3.95 18.59 7.27
C LEU A 140 -3.05 17.36 7.08
N GLY A 141 -2.67 16.67 8.15
CA GLY A 141 -1.89 15.43 8.10
C GLY A 141 -2.64 14.29 7.42
N LEU A 142 -3.95 14.19 7.64
CA LEU A 142 -4.82 13.25 6.92
C LEU A 142 -4.84 13.58 5.42
N CYS A 143 -5.12 14.84 5.05
CA CYS A 143 -5.12 15.28 3.66
C CYS A 143 -3.78 15.01 2.97
N TRP A 144 -2.66 15.35 3.64
CA TRP A 144 -1.32 15.08 3.13
C TRP A 144 -1.08 13.60 2.86
N SER A 145 -1.47 12.73 3.80
CA SER A 145 -1.31 11.29 3.66
C SER A 145 -2.15 10.74 2.50
N VAL A 146 -3.40 11.20 2.33
CA VAL A 146 -4.25 10.84 1.19
C VAL A 146 -3.60 11.25 -0.12
N LEU A 147 -3.06 12.47 -0.21
CA LEU A 147 -2.40 12.98 -1.41
C LEU A 147 -1.19 12.12 -1.81
N ILE A 148 -0.32 11.78 -0.84
CA ILE A 148 0.86 10.95 -1.11
C ILE A 148 0.47 9.52 -1.48
N TRP A 149 -0.46 8.90 -0.74
CA TRP A 149 -0.82 7.50 -0.99
C TRP A 149 -1.60 7.30 -2.29
N THR A 150 -2.46 8.24 -2.68
CA THR A 150 -3.16 8.16 -3.96
C THR A 150 -2.21 8.30 -5.15
N LEU A 151 -1.16 9.13 -5.03
CA LEU A 151 -0.15 9.28 -6.08
C LEU A 151 0.77 8.06 -6.14
N PHE A 152 1.53 7.80 -5.08
CA PHE A 152 2.54 6.74 -5.07
C PHE A 152 1.92 5.34 -5.08
N GLY A 153 0.76 5.16 -4.45
CA GLY A 153 0.00 3.92 -4.54
C GLY A 153 -0.41 3.62 -5.97
N SER A 154 -0.90 4.63 -6.71
CA SER A 154 -1.27 4.46 -8.11
C SER A 154 -0.06 4.08 -8.99
N ILE A 155 1.10 4.71 -8.76
CA ILE A 155 2.35 4.41 -9.47
C ILE A 155 2.79 2.96 -9.19
N LEU A 156 2.83 2.56 -7.92
CA LEU A 156 3.27 1.23 -7.49
C LEU A 156 2.29 0.14 -7.95
N CYS A 157 0.98 0.39 -7.85
CA CYS A 157 -0.04 -0.51 -8.36
C CYS A 157 0.09 -0.68 -9.87
N ARG A 158 0.30 0.40 -10.61
CA ARG A 158 0.47 0.38 -12.07
C ARG A 158 1.70 -0.43 -12.49
N MET A 159 2.86 -0.17 -11.88
CA MET A 159 4.09 -0.92 -12.17
C MET A 159 3.92 -2.41 -11.85
N THR A 160 3.26 -2.73 -10.73
CA THR A 160 2.99 -4.11 -10.34
C THR A 160 2.02 -4.80 -11.30
N ALA A 161 0.95 -4.11 -11.71
CA ALA A 161 -0.06 -4.64 -12.61
C ALA A 161 0.54 -5.04 -13.96
N LEU A 162 1.32 -4.15 -14.56
CA LEU A 162 1.95 -4.39 -15.85
C LEU A 162 3.03 -5.48 -15.77
N GLU A 163 3.85 -5.51 -14.72
CA GLU A 163 4.85 -6.58 -14.54
C GLU A 163 4.17 -7.94 -14.31
N PHE A 164 3.10 -7.99 -13.52
CA PHE A 164 2.39 -9.23 -13.22
C PHE A 164 1.60 -9.78 -14.42
N ALA A 165 0.92 -8.90 -15.17
CA ALA A 165 0.01 -9.29 -16.23
C ALA A 165 0.69 -9.40 -17.60
N ALA A 166 1.51 -8.41 -17.97
CA ALA A 166 2.15 -8.34 -19.28
C ALA A 166 3.58 -8.91 -19.28
N GLY A 167 4.14 -9.24 -18.11
CA GLY A 167 5.52 -9.73 -17.98
C GLY A 167 6.61 -8.72 -18.32
N GLY A 168 6.23 -7.48 -18.69
CA GLY A 168 7.13 -6.38 -19.00
C GLY A 168 7.38 -5.48 -17.81
N GLY A 169 8.64 -5.27 -17.46
CA GLY A 169 9.04 -4.32 -16.42
C GLY A 169 8.84 -2.88 -16.89
N VAL A 170 8.04 -2.09 -16.17
CA VAL A 170 7.75 -0.69 -16.52
C VAL A 170 8.83 0.24 -15.97
N GLY A 171 9.18 1.27 -16.74
CA GLY A 171 10.07 2.33 -16.28
C GLY A 171 9.41 3.23 -15.22
N ILE A 172 10.20 3.80 -14.30
CA ILE A 172 9.70 4.73 -13.26
C ILE A 172 8.92 5.90 -13.88
N PHE A 173 9.37 6.41 -15.04
CA PHE A 173 8.76 7.54 -15.72
C PHE A 173 7.38 7.22 -16.30
N SER A 174 7.21 6.06 -16.93
CA SER A 174 5.90 5.62 -17.46
C SER A 174 4.89 5.41 -16.32
N GLY A 175 5.31 4.72 -15.24
CA GLY A 175 4.48 4.55 -14.05
C GLY A 175 4.10 5.89 -13.39
N SER A 176 5.07 6.79 -13.24
CA SER A 176 4.85 8.14 -12.69
C SER A 176 3.91 8.99 -13.55
N GLY A 177 4.06 8.93 -14.88
CA GLY A 177 3.20 9.65 -15.82
C GLY A 177 1.74 9.22 -15.69
N PHE A 178 1.48 7.91 -15.64
CA PHE A 178 0.14 7.38 -15.39
C PHE A 178 -0.40 7.83 -14.02
N GLY A 179 0.41 7.68 -12.97
CA GLY A 179 0.03 8.07 -11.60
C GLY A 179 -0.39 9.53 -11.49
N LEU A 180 0.34 10.45 -12.12
CA LEU A 180 0.02 11.87 -12.16
C LEU A 180 -1.27 12.16 -12.95
N ARG A 181 -1.46 11.53 -14.12
CA ARG A 181 -2.68 11.70 -14.93
C ARG A 181 -3.94 11.23 -14.19
N LYS A 182 -3.85 10.10 -13.50
CA LYS A 182 -4.96 9.51 -12.73
C LYS A 182 -4.99 9.95 -11.26
N TRP A 183 -4.19 10.93 -10.85
CA TRP A 183 -4.09 11.31 -9.45
C TRP A 183 -5.42 11.84 -8.90
N PHE A 184 -6.10 12.71 -9.65
CA PHE A 184 -7.42 13.22 -9.26
C PHE A 184 -8.48 12.13 -9.23
N ALA A 185 -8.48 11.18 -10.17
CA ALA A 185 -9.40 10.04 -10.15
C ALA A 185 -9.21 9.20 -8.87
N ASN A 186 -7.97 8.94 -8.47
CA ASN A 186 -7.65 8.22 -7.23
C ASN A 186 -8.08 8.97 -5.98
N ILE A 187 -7.86 10.29 -5.91
CA ILE A 187 -8.32 11.13 -4.80
C ILE A 187 -9.86 11.10 -4.72
N SER A 188 -10.54 11.33 -5.85
CA SER A 188 -12.00 11.37 -5.92
C SER A 188 -12.63 10.03 -5.52
N ALA A 189 -12.03 8.90 -5.87
CA ALA A 189 -12.54 7.57 -5.50
C ALA A 189 -12.62 7.39 -3.97
N ILE A 190 -11.66 7.95 -3.23
CA ILE A 190 -11.62 7.92 -1.76
C ILE A 190 -12.53 9.00 -1.16
N ILE A 191 -12.61 10.19 -1.77
CA ILE A 191 -13.48 11.27 -1.29
C ILE A 191 -14.96 10.88 -1.37
N LEU A 192 -15.38 10.12 -2.39
CA LEU A 192 -16.77 9.67 -2.55
C LEU A 192 -17.35 9.03 -1.27
N PRO A 193 -16.79 7.93 -0.72
CA PRO A 193 -17.27 7.36 0.54
C PRO A 193 -17.04 8.27 1.75
N ILE A 194 -15.94 9.03 1.80
CA ILE A 194 -15.68 9.98 2.90
C ILE A 194 -16.76 11.05 2.96
N SER A 195 -17.29 11.51 1.82
CA SER A 195 -18.36 12.50 1.78
C SER A 195 -19.63 11.99 2.48
N GLY A 196 -19.97 10.70 2.30
CA GLY A 196 -21.06 10.04 3.02
C GLY A 196 -20.82 9.97 4.52
N LEU A 197 -19.58 9.70 4.94
CA LEU A 197 -19.18 9.70 6.35
C LEU A 197 -19.28 11.10 6.97
N VAL A 198 -18.82 12.14 6.26
CA VAL A 198 -18.93 13.54 6.70
C VAL A 198 -20.38 13.96 6.81
N LEU A 199 -21.23 13.61 5.84
CA LEU A 199 -22.66 13.93 5.88
C LEU A 199 -23.35 13.27 7.08
N ALA A 200 -23.08 11.98 7.32
CA ALA A 200 -23.60 11.27 8.49
C ALA A 200 -23.09 11.88 9.81
N ALA A 201 -21.81 12.25 9.87
CA ALA A 201 -21.24 12.91 11.04
C ALA A 201 -21.87 14.29 11.30
N LEU A 202 -22.10 15.10 10.24
CA LEU A 202 -22.77 16.40 10.35
C LEU A 202 -24.22 16.25 10.81
N PHE A 203 -24.93 15.22 10.31
CA PHE A 203 -26.28 14.90 10.77
C PHE A 203 -26.31 14.56 12.27
N CYS A 204 -25.41 13.68 12.73
CA CYS A 204 -25.27 13.36 14.15
C CYS A 204 -24.88 14.59 14.99
N ALA A 205 -23.99 15.45 14.48
CA ALA A 205 -23.57 16.67 15.14
C ALA A 205 -24.72 17.68 15.27
N ALA A 206 -25.60 17.78 14.26
CA ALA A 206 -26.80 18.62 14.31
C ALA A 206 -27.76 18.15 15.43
N ILE A 207 -27.98 16.84 15.57
CA ILE A 207 -28.76 16.28 16.69
C ILE A 207 -28.10 16.61 18.03
N GLY A 208 -26.77 16.46 18.12
CA GLY A 208 -26.01 16.83 19.32
C GLY A 208 -26.08 18.33 19.66
N LEU A 209 -26.22 19.20 18.65
CA LEU A 209 -26.38 20.64 18.86
C LEU A 209 -27.73 20.97 19.52
N LEU A 210 -28.80 20.26 19.15
CA LEU A 210 -30.13 20.42 19.76
C LEU A 210 -30.11 20.14 21.26
N ALA A 211 -29.23 19.25 21.73
CA ALA A 211 -29.06 18.95 23.15
C ALA A 211 -28.62 20.17 23.99
N ARG A 212 -28.09 21.23 23.35
CA ARG A 212 -27.67 22.46 24.03
C ARG A 212 -28.83 23.40 24.39
N ILE A 213 -30.06 23.13 23.94
CA ILE A 213 -31.22 23.96 24.27
C ILE A 213 -31.59 23.74 25.76
N PRO A 214 -31.71 24.80 26.58
CA PRO A 214 -32.06 24.67 27.99
C PRO A 214 -33.40 23.93 28.19
N ALA A 215 -33.45 23.02 29.17
CA ALA A 215 -34.60 22.19 29.58
C ALA A 215 -35.15 21.21 28.52
N ALA A 216 -35.44 21.66 27.29
CA ALA A 216 -36.03 20.83 26.24
C ALA A 216 -35.01 20.06 25.39
N GLY A 217 -33.78 20.58 25.26
CA GLY A 217 -32.75 20.05 24.36
C GLY A 217 -32.42 18.57 24.58
N PRO A 218 -32.13 18.12 25.82
CA PRO A 218 -31.82 16.73 26.09
C PRO A 218 -32.94 15.76 25.70
N TRP A 219 -34.21 16.12 25.91
CA TRP A 219 -35.36 15.30 25.52
C TRP A 219 -35.49 15.19 24.01
N ILE A 220 -35.37 16.31 23.29
CA ILE A 220 -35.41 16.34 21.82
C ILE A 220 -34.28 15.47 21.26
N ALA A 221 -33.05 15.64 21.76
CA ALA A 221 -31.90 14.87 21.32
C ALA A 221 -32.05 13.37 21.64
N ALA A 222 -32.63 13.02 22.80
CA ALA A 222 -32.88 11.63 23.18
C ALA A 222 -33.88 10.94 22.23
N VAL A 223 -34.96 11.62 21.86
CA VAL A 223 -35.93 11.10 20.89
C VAL A 223 -35.30 10.95 19.50
N LEU A 224 -34.52 11.94 19.05
CA LEU A 224 -33.82 11.90 17.76
C LEU A 224 -32.60 10.97 17.75
N TYR A 225 -32.16 10.47 18.90
CA TYR A 225 -30.98 9.63 19.03
C TYR A 225 -31.09 8.33 18.21
N GLY A 226 -32.32 7.80 18.04
CA GLY A 226 -32.56 6.66 17.15
C GLY A 226 -32.12 6.93 15.71
N LEU A 227 -32.36 8.15 15.19
CA LEU A 227 -31.89 8.55 13.86
C LEU A 227 -30.37 8.71 13.82
N ALA A 228 -29.76 9.26 14.88
CA ALA A 228 -28.30 9.32 14.99
C ALA A 228 -27.67 7.92 14.99
N MET A 229 -28.32 6.94 15.62
CA MET A 229 -27.86 5.55 15.64
C MET A 229 -27.94 4.90 14.25
N LEU A 230 -28.99 5.18 13.48
CA LEU A 230 -29.09 4.76 12.07
C LEU A 230 -27.99 5.38 11.22
N ALA A 231 -27.71 6.67 11.38
CA ALA A 231 -26.61 7.35 10.68
C ALA A 231 -25.23 6.78 11.08
N GLY A 232 -25.05 6.41 12.35
CA GLY A 232 -23.87 5.69 12.83
C GLY A 232 -23.74 4.29 12.21
N GLY A 233 -24.84 3.56 12.10
CA GLY A 233 -24.88 2.26 11.40
C GLY A 233 -24.53 2.39 9.92
N PHE A 234 -25.07 3.39 9.23
CA PHE A 234 -24.71 3.70 7.84
C PHE A 234 -23.22 4.06 7.69
N SER A 235 -22.68 4.85 8.63
CA SER A 235 -21.25 5.17 8.69
C SER A 235 -20.39 3.92 8.84
N LEU A 236 -20.83 2.94 9.65
CA LEU A 236 -20.14 1.66 9.82
C LEU A 236 -20.10 0.86 8.51
N LEU A 237 -21.18 0.84 7.73
CA LEU A 237 -21.22 0.19 6.41
C LEU A 237 -20.25 0.85 5.42
N ILE A 238 -20.19 2.19 5.41
CA ILE A 238 -19.20 2.91 4.60
C ILE A 238 -17.78 2.55 5.05
N LEU A 239 -17.50 2.55 6.35
CA LEU A 239 -16.16 2.22 6.86
C LEU A 239 -15.77 0.77 6.56
N TYR A 240 -16.73 -0.16 6.59
CA TYR A 240 -16.49 -1.57 6.22
C TYR A 240 -15.99 -1.73 4.79
N GLY A 241 -16.50 -0.93 3.84
CA GLY A 241 -15.96 -0.92 2.47
C GLY A 241 -14.73 -0.04 2.30
N LEU A 242 -14.68 1.12 2.94
CA LEU A 242 -13.58 2.09 2.79
C LEU A 242 -12.26 1.59 3.36
N LEU A 243 -12.26 0.94 4.53
CA LEU A 243 -11.02 0.48 5.17
C LEU A 243 -10.29 -0.58 4.32
N PRO A 244 -10.84 -1.78 4.08
CA PRO A 244 -10.18 -2.74 3.18
C PRO A 244 -10.16 -2.26 1.72
N GLY A 245 -11.08 -1.38 1.30
CA GLY A 245 -11.26 -1.00 -0.09
C GLY A 245 -10.39 0.14 -0.59
N TRP A 246 -9.95 1.08 0.23
CA TRP A 246 -9.20 2.24 -0.31
C TRP A 246 -7.93 1.85 -1.10
N PRO A 247 -7.11 0.84 -0.72
CA PRO A 247 -5.99 0.42 -1.56
C PRO A 247 -6.46 -0.31 -2.82
N LEU A 248 -7.58 -1.03 -2.73
CA LEU A 248 -8.19 -1.73 -3.87
C LEU A 248 -8.81 -0.76 -4.88
N MET A 249 -9.34 0.38 -4.45
CA MET A 249 -9.81 1.44 -5.36
C MET A 249 -8.65 1.98 -6.19
N VAL A 250 -7.51 2.24 -5.54
CA VAL A 250 -6.29 2.68 -6.22
C VAL A 250 -5.81 1.60 -7.18
N ALA A 251 -5.76 0.34 -6.74
CA ALA A 251 -5.40 -0.79 -7.60
C ALA A 251 -6.36 -0.92 -8.81
N THR A 252 -7.67 -0.76 -8.60
CA THR A 252 -8.69 -0.82 -9.67
C THR A 252 -8.39 0.22 -10.73
N ILE A 253 -8.24 1.48 -10.33
CA ILE A 253 -7.95 2.58 -11.26
C ILE A 253 -6.61 2.35 -11.98
N SER A 254 -5.60 1.83 -11.29
CA SER A 254 -4.29 1.55 -11.89
C SER A 254 -4.27 0.37 -12.86
N VAL A 255 -5.13 -0.63 -12.64
CA VAL A 255 -5.22 -1.82 -13.48
C VAL A 255 -6.14 -1.58 -14.67
N GLU A 256 -7.30 -0.96 -14.44
CA GLU A 256 -8.35 -0.78 -15.44
C GLU A 256 -8.24 0.54 -16.20
N GLY A 257 -7.44 1.49 -15.71
CA GLY A 257 -7.37 2.84 -16.31
C GLY A 257 -8.68 3.62 -16.20
N SER A 258 -9.59 3.22 -15.31
CA SER A 258 -10.94 3.76 -15.22
C SER A 258 -11.03 5.06 -14.39
N ASP A 259 -12.25 5.54 -14.19
CA ASP A 259 -12.55 6.78 -13.45
C ASP A 259 -12.91 6.50 -11.98
N ALA A 260 -12.98 7.57 -11.18
CA ALA A 260 -13.17 7.49 -9.73
C ALA A 260 -14.39 6.68 -9.28
N PHE A 261 -15.52 6.84 -9.97
CA PHE A 261 -16.77 6.15 -9.63
C PHE A 261 -16.69 4.65 -9.95
N ASP A 262 -16.05 4.28 -11.06
CA ASP A 262 -15.83 2.87 -11.41
C ASP A 262 -14.89 2.21 -10.41
N GLY A 263 -13.77 2.87 -10.06
CA GLY A 263 -12.85 2.40 -9.03
C GLY A 263 -13.51 2.17 -7.67
N PHE A 264 -14.36 3.12 -7.23
CA PHE A 264 -15.16 2.99 -6.01
C PHE A 264 -16.16 1.85 -6.10
N SER A 265 -17.00 1.83 -7.13
CA SER A 265 -18.14 0.90 -7.24
C SER A 265 -17.69 -0.56 -7.39
N ARG A 266 -16.73 -0.86 -8.27
CA ARG A 266 -16.18 -2.23 -8.41
C ARG A 266 -15.56 -2.74 -7.12
N THR A 267 -14.78 -1.90 -6.45
CA THR A 267 -14.15 -2.29 -5.18
C THR A 267 -15.18 -2.69 -4.12
N TYR A 268 -16.23 -1.90 -3.96
CA TYR A 268 -17.32 -2.24 -3.03
C TYR A 268 -18.05 -3.51 -3.45
N SER A 269 -18.38 -3.65 -4.74
CA SER A 269 -19.02 -4.86 -5.27
C SER A 269 -18.21 -6.11 -4.95
N TYR A 270 -16.91 -6.11 -5.24
CA TYR A 270 -16.04 -7.27 -5.02
C TYR A 270 -15.89 -7.63 -3.54
N LEU A 271 -15.71 -6.62 -2.67
CA LEU A 271 -15.59 -6.84 -1.23
C LEU A 271 -16.87 -7.40 -0.62
N LEU A 272 -18.03 -6.91 -1.05
CA LEU A 272 -19.33 -7.34 -0.52
C LEU A 272 -19.81 -8.67 -1.12
N ALA A 273 -19.49 -8.94 -2.38
CA ALA A 273 -19.83 -10.20 -3.04
C ALA A 273 -18.99 -11.38 -2.53
N ARG A 274 -17.71 -11.16 -2.25
CA ARG A 274 -16.74 -12.20 -1.86
C ARG A 274 -15.98 -11.87 -0.56
N PRO A 275 -16.66 -11.54 0.55
CA PRO A 275 -16.01 -11.01 1.76
C PRO A 275 -15.02 -12.01 2.37
N TRP A 276 -15.35 -13.31 2.34
CA TRP A 276 -14.47 -14.35 2.88
C TRP A 276 -13.20 -14.55 2.05
N LEU A 277 -13.29 -14.44 0.72
CA LEU A 277 -12.11 -14.49 -0.14
C LEU A 277 -11.23 -13.27 0.10
N ALA A 278 -11.83 -12.07 0.20
CA ALA A 278 -11.10 -10.85 0.50
C ALA A 278 -10.36 -10.94 1.84
N ILE A 279 -11.05 -11.37 2.91
CA ILE A 279 -10.44 -11.58 4.23
C ILE A 279 -9.30 -12.61 4.15
N TRP A 280 -9.53 -13.76 3.49
CA TRP A 280 -8.51 -14.79 3.32
C TRP A 280 -7.27 -14.26 2.60
N CYS A 281 -7.46 -13.54 1.49
CA CYS A 281 -6.37 -12.96 0.73
C CYS A 281 -5.58 -11.93 1.55
N VAL A 282 -6.25 -11.07 2.31
CA VAL A 282 -5.59 -10.11 3.22
C VAL A 282 -4.79 -10.84 4.30
N LEU A 283 -5.36 -11.89 4.92
CA LEU A 283 -4.68 -12.67 5.95
C LEU A 283 -3.42 -13.36 5.41
N VAL A 284 -3.52 -13.99 4.23
CA VAL A 284 -2.37 -14.62 3.56
C VAL A 284 -1.31 -13.58 3.20
N ALA A 285 -1.73 -12.44 2.62
CA ALA A 285 -0.82 -11.36 2.25
C ALA A 285 -0.12 -10.75 3.48
N LEU A 286 -0.81 -10.62 4.62
CA LEU A 286 -0.23 -10.12 5.86
C LEU A 286 0.76 -11.12 6.47
N LEU A 287 0.38 -12.40 6.58
CA LEU A 287 1.26 -13.44 7.12
C LEU A 287 2.53 -13.59 6.30
N PHE A 288 2.39 -13.69 4.97
CA PHE A 288 3.54 -13.77 4.08
C PHE A 288 4.33 -12.47 4.05
N GLY A 289 3.65 -11.32 4.17
CA GLY A 289 4.26 -10.01 4.26
C GLY A 289 5.22 -9.91 5.44
N ILE A 290 4.77 -10.36 6.62
CA ILE A 290 5.59 -10.38 7.85
C ILE A 290 6.85 -11.23 7.63
N ILE A 291 6.71 -12.44 7.08
CA ILE A 291 7.84 -13.31 6.78
C ILE A 291 8.79 -12.64 5.79
N SER A 292 8.25 -12.09 4.71
CA SER A 292 9.03 -11.49 3.63
C SER A 292 9.80 -10.24 4.10
N LEU A 293 9.15 -9.37 4.89
CA LEU A 293 9.77 -8.18 5.47
C LEU A 293 10.87 -8.58 6.46
N THR A 294 10.65 -9.62 7.28
CA THR A 294 11.70 -10.16 8.16
C THR A 294 12.93 -10.59 7.37
N VAL A 295 12.75 -11.27 6.24
CA VAL A 295 13.86 -11.71 5.39
C VAL A 295 14.63 -10.52 4.81
N VAL A 296 13.93 -9.50 4.32
CA VAL A 296 14.56 -8.29 3.78
C VAL A 296 15.28 -7.48 4.86
N GLU A 297 14.68 -7.34 6.04
CA GLU A 297 15.30 -6.69 7.21
C GLU A 297 16.55 -7.45 7.67
N LEU A 298 16.48 -8.78 7.71
CA LEU A 298 17.62 -9.63 8.06
C LEU A 298 18.75 -9.48 7.03
N ALA A 299 18.42 -9.46 5.74
CA ALA A 299 19.40 -9.27 4.67
C ALA A 299 20.07 -7.89 4.75
N GLY A 300 19.29 -6.82 4.95
CA GLY A 300 19.84 -5.47 5.13
C GLY A 300 20.70 -5.35 6.39
N SER A 301 20.28 -5.96 7.50
CA SER A 301 21.04 -5.99 8.75
C SER A 301 22.33 -6.80 8.62
N ALA A 302 22.28 -7.93 7.91
CA ALA A 302 23.45 -8.76 7.62
C ALA A 302 24.46 -8.01 6.78
N LEU A 303 24.02 -7.32 5.73
CA LEU A 303 24.87 -6.50 4.87
C LEU A 303 25.62 -5.44 5.69
N LEU A 304 24.90 -4.68 6.52
CA LEU A 304 25.50 -3.65 7.37
C LEU A 304 26.48 -4.26 8.37
N TRP A 305 26.09 -5.34 9.04
CA TRP A 305 26.96 -5.97 10.03
C TRP A 305 28.25 -6.57 9.43
N VAL A 306 28.15 -7.26 8.28
CA VAL A 306 29.33 -7.81 7.58
C VAL A 306 30.26 -6.68 7.15
N THR A 307 29.69 -5.59 6.64
CA THR A 307 30.45 -4.39 6.26
C THR A 307 31.19 -3.80 7.47
N ASP A 308 30.48 -3.59 8.58
CA ASP A 308 31.05 -3.07 9.83
C ASP A 308 32.21 -3.96 10.32
N ARG A 309 32.06 -5.29 10.25
CA ARG A 309 33.10 -6.25 10.65
C ARG A 309 34.34 -6.17 9.77
N PHE A 310 34.20 -6.11 8.46
CA PHE A 310 35.36 -6.02 7.57
C PHE A 310 36.08 -4.68 7.69
N VAL A 311 35.33 -3.59 7.87
CA VAL A 311 35.90 -2.26 8.10
C VAL A 311 36.68 -2.23 9.42
N LEU A 312 36.17 -2.86 10.49
CA LEU A 312 36.89 -2.99 11.76
C LEU A 312 38.17 -3.83 11.64
N VAL A 313 38.13 -4.93 10.90
CA VAL A 313 39.30 -5.79 10.71
C VAL A 313 40.43 -5.02 10.01
N GLY A 314 40.12 -4.17 9.03
CA GLY A 314 41.10 -3.35 8.34
C GLY A 314 41.55 -2.10 9.09
N GLY A 315 40.62 -1.38 9.72
CA GLY A 315 40.86 -0.07 10.34
C GLY A 315 41.14 -0.09 11.85
N GLY A 316 40.95 -1.22 12.53
CA GLY A 316 41.11 -1.33 13.98
C GLY A 316 40.22 -0.35 14.76
N SER A 317 40.71 0.16 15.90
CA SER A 317 39.98 1.13 16.73
C SER A 317 39.75 2.48 16.05
N ALA A 318 40.56 2.83 15.03
CA ALA A 318 40.37 4.07 14.27
C ALA A 318 39.10 4.07 13.42
N ALA A 319 38.55 2.90 13.12
CA ALA A 319 37.30 2.76 12.38
C ALA A 319 36.04 2.80 13.26
N GLU A 320 36.16 2.73 14.59
CA GLU A 320 35.00 2.73 15.50
C GLU A 320 34.05 3.93 15.31
N PRO A 321 34.53 5.17 15.06
CA PRO A 321 33.67 6.32 14.79
C PRO A 321 32.88 6.23 13.48
N LEU A 322 33.19 5.29 12.59
CA LEU A 322 32.42 5.05 11.35
C LEU A 322 31.19 4.17 11.60
N LEU A 323 31.14 3.50 12.74
CA LEU A 323 30.22 2.38 13.01
C LEU A 323 29.20 2.71 14.10
N THR A 324 29.42 3.80 14.84
CA THR A 324 28.64 4.14 16.02
C THR A 324 27.20 4.52 15.67
N ARG A 325 26.28 3.84 16.36
CA ARG A 325 24.83 4.07 16.50
C ARG A 325 24.27 5.34 15.85
N HIS A 326 23.42 5.15 14.84
CA HIS A 326 22.26 6.02 14.69
C HIS A 326 21.26 5.63 15.78
N GLU A 327 21.24 6.40 16.87
CA GLU A 327 19.93 6.79 17.39
C GLU A 327 19.29 7.69 16.31
N PRO A 328 17.99 7.55 16.03
CA PRO A 328 17.34 8.38 15.02
C PRO A 328 17.61 9.87 15.28
N PHE A 329 17.69 10.66 14.21
CA PHE A 329 18.04 12.10 14.16
C PHE A 329 17.35 13.02 15.20
N TYR A 330 16.35 12.53 15.94
CA TYR A 330 15.53 13.28 16.89
C TYR A 330 15.67 12.83 18.37
N GLN A 331 16.55 11.88 18.71
CA GLN A 331 16.66 11.29 20.05
C GLN A 331 18.00 11.61 20.77
N ALA A 332 18.78 12.57 20.28
CA ALA A 332 19.95 13.10 20.96
C ALA A 332 19.54 13.90 22.21
N THR A 333 19.15 13.20 23.27
CA THR A 333 18.72 13.81 24.54
C THR A 333 19.80 13.66 25.62
N ASP A 334 20.66 12.64 25.51
CA ASP A 334 21.79 12.44 26.41
C ASP A 334 23.07 12.67 25.63
N GLY A 335 23.81 13.72 25.99
CA GLY A 335 25.03 14.23 25.31
C GLY A 335 26.24 13.29 25.28
N SER A 336 26.04 11.98 25.14
CA SER A 336 27.09 11.08 24.67
C SER A 336 27.42 11.43 23.21
N PRO A 337 28.70 11.51 22.81
CA PRO A 337 29.08 11.79 21.43
C PRO A 337 28.73 10.59 20.54
N THR A 338 27.49 10.56 20.05
CA THR A 338 26.98 9.63 19.02
C THR A 338 27.20 10.23 17.64
N THR A 339 28.45 10.29 17.20
CA THR A 339 28.77 10.81 15.87
C THR A 339 29.34 9.70 15.01
N SER A 340 28.48 8.94 14.33
CA SER A 340 28.93 8.27 13.10
C SER A 340 29.42 9.35 12.13
N HIS A 341 30.52 9.11 11.43
CA HIS A 341 30.91 10.00 10.34
C HIS A 341 29.74 10.15 9.34
N PRO A 342 29.31 11.38 8.95
CA PRO A 342 28.07 11.60 8.21
C PRO A 342 28.05 10.86 6.86
N ALA A 343 29.21 10.70 6.22
CA ALA A 343 29.32 9.92 4.98
C ALA A 343 29.04 8.42 5.19
N ALA A 344 29.45 7.83 6.32
CA ALA A 344 29.15 6.43 6.65
C ALA A 344 27.66 6.28 7.04
N GLY A 345 27.13 7.27 7.77
CA GLY A 345 25.69 7.38 8.07
C GLY A 345 24.84 7.37 6.81
N PHE A 346 25.19 8.16 5.79
CA PHE A 346 24.49 8.21 4.50
C PHE A 346 24.35 6.82 3.84
N TRP A 347 25.45 6.06 3.73
CA TRP A 347 25.42 4.75 3.09
C TRP A 347 24.58 3.73 3.86
N SER A 348 24.69 3.72 5.19
CA SER A 348 23.86 2.84 6.00
C SER A 348 22.38 3.23 5.97
N GLY A 349 22.09 4.53 5.96
CA GLY A 349 20.74 5.07 5.77
C GLY A 349 20.16 4.72 4.41
N LEU A 350 20.98 4.66 3.35
CA LEU A 350 20.54 4.23 2.02
C LEU A 350 20.03 2.78 2.04
N VAL A 351 20.76 1.86 2.69
CA VAL A 351 20.29 0.46 2.86
C VAL A 351 18.96 0.42 3.60
N GLN A 352 18.85 1.18 4.70
CA GLN A 352 17.61 1.23 5.49
C GLN A 352 16.44 1.84 4.72
N PHE A 353 16.69 2.85 3.89
CA PHE A 353 15.71 3.47 3.00
C PHE A 353 15.10 2.45 2.03
N PHE A 354 15.94 1.61 1.42
CA PHE A 354 15.47 0.54 0.53
C PHE A 354 14.68 -0.53 1.30
N VAL A 355 15.15 -0.96 2.47
CA VAL A 355 14.43 -1.92 3.34
C VAL A 355 13.07 -1.38 3.76
N ALA A 356 12.98 -0.11 4.16
CA ALA A 356 11.71 0.53 4.52
C ALA A 356 10.79 0.66 3.29
N GLY A 357 11.35 1.04 2.15
CA GLY A 357 10.65 1.13 0.89
C GLY A 357 10.06 -0.19 0.40
N TYR A 358 10.71 -1.33 0.69
CA TYR A 358 10.18 -2.66 0.41
C TYR A 358 8.83 -2.90 1.10
N GLY A 359 8.65 -2.50 2.36
CA GLY A 359 7.38 -2.69 3.06
C GLY A 359 6.20 -2.00 2.35
N VAL A 360 6.43 -0.80 1.84
CA VAL A 360 5.45 -0.04 1.05
C VAL A 360 5.23 -0.67 -0.33
N ALA A 361 6.31 -1.03 -1.03
CA ALA A 361 6.22 -1.71 -2.33
C ALA A 361 5.44 -3.02 -2.22
N TYR A 362 5.67 -3.79 -1.15
CA TYR A 362 4.94 -5.02 -0.86
C TYR A 362 3.46 -4.77 -0.59
N PHE A 363 3.13 -3.77 0.25
CA PHE A 363 1.74 -3.40 0.54
C PHE A 363 0.94 -3.16 -0.74
N TRP A 364 1.46 -2.29 -1.62
CA TRP A 364 0.80 -1.95 -2.87
C TRP A 364 0.80 -3.10 -3.87
N SER A 365 1.87 -3.90 -3.92
CA SER A 365 1.91 -5.10 -4.77
C SER A 365 0.87 -6.13 -4.35
N ALA A 366 0.73 -6.36 -3.05
CA ALA A 366 -0.26 -7.25 -2.48
C ALA A 366 -1.68 -6.74 -2.77
N ALA A 367 -1.97 -5.45 -2.55
CA ALA A 367 -3.26 -4.86 -2.87
C ALA A 367 -3.65 -5.08 -4.35
N THR A 368 -2.71 -4.88 -5.28
CA THR A 368 -2.93 -5.15 -6.71
C THR A 368 -3.24 -6.61 -6.99
N LEU A 369 -2.49 -7.56 -6.42
CA LEU A 369 -2.75 -8.98 -6.60
C LEU A 369 -4.09 -9.43 -5.98
N ILE A 370 -4.46 -8.87 -4.83
CA ILE A 370 -5.75 -9.11 -4.19
C ILE A 370 -6.87 -8.63 -5.13
N TYR A 371 -6.74 -7.43 -5.71
CA TYR A 371 -7.68 -6.93 -6.70
C TYR A 371 -7.83 -7.88 -7.89
N PHE A 372 -6.72 -8.34 -8.48
CA PHE A 372 -6.73 -9.32 -9.57
C PHE A 372 -7.46 -10.62 -9.20
N ILE A 373 -7.26 -11.13 -7.99
CA ILE A 373 -7.92 -12.35 -7.51
C ILE A 373 -9.42 -12.13 -7.32
N LEU A 374 -9.80 -11.00 -6.74
CA LEU A 374 -11.21 -10.66 -6.51
C LEU A 374 -11.96 -10.46 -7.83
N ARG A 375 -11.43 -9.65 -8.76
CA ARG A 375 -12.07 -9.42 -10.06
C ARG A 375 -12.22 -10.71 -10.87
N ARG A 376 -11.24 -11.62 -10.80
CA ARG A 376 -11.32 -12.93 -11.47
C ARG A 376 -12.42 -13.81 -10.88
N SER A 377 -12.63 -13.71 -9.56
CA SER A 377 -13.65 -14.50 -8.86
C SER A 377 -15.07 -13.95 -9.03
N ASP A 378 -15.22 -12.66 -9.30
CA ASP A 378 -16.52 -12.01 -9.42
C ASP A 378 -16.96 -11.86 -10.88
N ASP A 379 -16.12 -11.23 -11.72
CA ASP A 379 -16.44 -10.89 -13.11
C ASP A 379 -15.83 -11.86 -14.13
N GLY A 380 -14.91 -12.72 -13.69
CA GLY A 380 -14.25 -13.67 -14.58
C GLY A 380 -13.16 -13.07 -15.48
N THR A 381 -12.80 -11.80 -15.33
CA THR A 381 -11.71 -11.11 -16.04
C THR A 381 -10.37 -11.85 -15.88
N TYR A 382 -9.63 -12.08 -16.96
CA TYR A 382 -8.37 -12.84 -16.91
C TYR A 382 -7.24 -12.02 -16.25
N PHE A 383 -6.15 -12.66 -15.83
CA PHE A 383 -5.07 -11.99 -15.08
C PHE A 383 -4.15 -11.12 -15.96
N ASP A 384 -4.09 -11.42 -17.25
CA ASP A 384 -3.32 -10.75 -18.29
C ASP A 384 -4.03 -9.51 -18.86
N GLU A 385 -5.33 -9.38 -18.62
CA GLU A 385 -6.13 -8.22 -19.05
C GLU A 385 -5.83 -7.00 -18.16
N VAL A 386 -4.97 -6.11 -18.63
CA VAL A 386 -4.65 -4.84 -17.97
C VAL A 386 -4.76 -3.74 -19.01
N PHE A 387 -5.33 -2.60 -18.65
CA PHE A 387 -5.35 -1.44 -19.52
C PHE A 387 -3.92 -1.07 -19.89
N VAL A 388 -3.54 -1.12 -21.15
CA VAL A 388 -2.27 -0.60 -21.66
C VAL A 388 -2.62 0.70 -22.38
N GLU A 389 -1.93 1.79 -22.03
CA GLU A 389 -2.12 3.02 -22.81
C GLU A 389 -1.54 2.74 -24.20
N ASP A 390 -2.33 2.97 -25.23
CA ASP A 390 -1.80 2.99 -26.60
C ASP A 390 -0.68 4.03 -26.59
N GLU A 391 0.57 3.60 -26.86
CA GLU A 391 1.55 4.55 -27.38
C GLU A 391 0.86 5.22 -28.57
N PRO A 392 0.99 6.56 -28.76
CA PRO A 392 0.58 7.11 -30.04
C PRO A 392 1.27 6.23 -31.06
N GLU A 393 0.49 5.48 -31.86
CA GLU A 393 1.02 4.90 -33.08
C GLU A 393 1.83 6.05 -33.67
N ASP A 394 3.12 5.81 -33.87
CA ASP A 394 3.91 6.66 -34.75
C ASP A 394 3.14 6.53 -36.06
N GLU A 395 2.12 7.39 -36.25
CA GLU A 395 1.22 7.45 -37.39
C GLU A 395 2.20 7.48 -38.51
N GLY A 396 2.39 6.32 -39.14
CA GLY A 396 3.52 6.09 -40.02
C GLY A 396 3.48 7.22 -41.00
N LEU A 397 4.43 8.17 -40.85
CA LEU A 397 4.50 9.34 -41.70
C LEU A 397 4.30 8.79 -43.09
N PRO A 398 3.22 9.13 -43.81
CA PRO A 398 2.97 8.50 -45.08
C PRO A 398 4.24 8.71 -45.86
N LEU A 399 4.88 7.60 -46.26
CA LEU A 399 6.05 7.62 -47.11
C LEU A 399 5.59 8.30 -48.40
N SER A 400 5.72 9.61 -48.40
CA SER A 400 5.49 10.48 -49.54
C SER A 400 6.49 10.03 -50.58
N GLY A 401 6.03 9.22 -51.53
CA GLY A 401 6.89 8.72 -52.60
C GLY A 401 6.60 7.35 -53.19
N ILE A 402 5.51 6.65 -52.87
CA ILE A 402 5.10 5.48 -53.67
C ILE A 402 3.81 5.80 -54.40
N ALA A 403 3.93 5.92 -55.73
CA ALA A 403 2.82 6.12 -56.64
C ALA A 403 1.81 4.98 -56.51
N ALA A 404 0.53 5.33 -56.36
CA ALA A 404 -0.58 4.41 -56.46
C ALA A 404 -0.74 3.94 -57.92
N THR A 405 -0.06 2.85 -58.30
CA THR A 405 -0.35 2.17 -59.58
C THR A 405 -0.44 0.65 -59.53
N ASP A 406 0.01 -0.05 -58.48
CA ASP A 406 0.09 -1.52 -58.53
C ASP A 406 -0.59 -2.25 -57.35
N VAL A 407 -1.82 -1.86 -57.00
CA VAL A 407 -2.68 -2.74 -56.17
C VAL A 407 -3.78 -3.31 -57.05
N ALA A 408 -3.56 -4.52 -57.56
CA ALA A 408 -4.59 -5.33 -58.19
C ALA A 408 -5.67 -5.68 -57.16
N MET A 409 -6.92 -5.27 -57.43
CA MET A 409 -8.10 -5.69 -56.67
C MET A 409 -8.25 -7.22 -56.73
N PRO A 410 -8.27 -7.96 -55.60
CA PRO A 410 -8.74 -9.33 -55.61
C PRO A 410 -10.27 -9.35 -55.63
N GLU A 411 -10.81 -9.94 -56.69
CA GLU A 411 -12.22 -10.20 -56.92
C GLU A 411 -12.81 -11.10 -55.82
N ARG A 412 -13.92 -10.66 -55.22
CA ARG A 412 -14.61 -11.33 -54.12
C ARG A 412 -15.49 -12.45 -54.68
N SER A 413 -15.05 -13.70 -54.58
CA SER A 413 -15.92 -14.86 -54.90
C SER A 413 -16.76 -15.25 -53.67
N HIS A 414 -18.08 -15.21 -53.83
CA HIS A 414 -19.05 -15.69 -52.85
C HIS A 414 -19.20 -17.22 -52.97
N HIS A 415 -18.89 -17.96 -51.90
CA HIS A 415 -19.41 -19.31 -51.71
C HIS A 415 -20.06 -19.43 -50.31
N PRO A 416 -21.31 -19.90 -50.21
CA PRO A 416 -21.98 -20.14 -48.93
C PRO A 416 -21.63 -21.55 -48.41
N THR A 417 -21.14 -21.64 -47.17
CA THR A 417 -20.90 -22.92 -46.50
C THR A 417 -22.20 -23.42 -45.87
N VAL A 418 -22.62 -24.61 -46.31
CA VAL A 418 -23.80 -25.35 -45.90
C VAL A 418 -23.57 -26.01 -44.53
N GLU A 419 -24.52 -25.84 -43.60
CA GLU A 419 -24.64 -26.60 -42.35
C GLU A 419 -24.87 -28.10 -42.64
N ARG A 420 -24.25 -28.99 -41.85
CA ARG A 420 -24.62 -30.41 -41.77
C ARG A 420 -25.02 -30.77 -40.34
N PRO A 421 -26.13 -31.52 -40.15
CA PRO A 421 -26.65 -31.81 -38.83
C PRO A 421 -26.04 -33.08 -38.21
N ASP A 422 -26.23 -33.11 -36.91
CA ASP A 422 -26.08 -34.21 -35.95
C ASP A 422 -26.71 -35.51 -36.45
N ASP A 423 -26.06 -36.66 -36.21
CA ASP A 423 -26.74 -37.96 -36.24
C ASP A 423 -26.11 -38.95 -35.26
N SER A 424 -26.97 -39.36 -34.34
CA SER A 424 -26.87 -40.45 -33.38
C SER A 424 -26.83 -41.85 -34.02
N ASN A 425 -26.29 -42.80 -33.25
CA ASN A 425 -26.51 -44.26 -33.28
C ASN A 425 -26.04 -45.05 -34.52
N VAL A 426 -24.98 -45.87 -34.34
CA VAL A 426 -25.02 -47.36 -34.30
C VAL A 426 -23.81 -47.85 -33.50
#